data_AF-A8ZPB6-F1
#
_entry.id   AF-A8ZPB6-F1
#
_cell.length_a   1.000
_cell.length_b   1.000
_cell.length_c   1.000
_cell.angle_alpha   90.00
_cell.angle_beta   90.00
_cell.angle_gamma   90.00
#
_symmetry.space_group_name_H-M   'P 1'
#
loop_
_entity.id
_entity.type
_entity.pdbx_description
1 polymer ?
#
loop_
_entity_poly.entity_id
_entity_poly.type
_entity_poly.pdbx_seq_one_letter_code
_entity_poly.pdbx_strand_id
1 'polypeptide(L)'
;MAFSNDALYRGDINRIWYKNYYLGNGRNLFSTLYSAIVVLVVYTFPWIGLGLAIVLESDERSAAGVVPVILGIGAISMQYYFRLQTAQRFHQPLRYAWLSWLSGILVSSIAVGSIIKTETGWGWTWRGRPLKVQAQ
;
A
#
# COMPACT_ATOMS: atom_id res chain seq x y z
N MET A 1 -5.88 -13.06 -19.11
CA MET A 1 -6.56 -13.14 -17.79
C MET A 1 -7.96 -12.56 -17.93
N ALA A 2 -8.96 -13.41 -18.14
CA ALA A 2 -10.35 -12.96 -18.19
C ALA A 2 -10.82 -12.74 -16.74
N PHE A 3 -10.98 -11.48 -16.34
CA PHE A 3 -11.71 -11.15 -15.12
C PHE A 3 -13.15 -11.65 -15.32
N SER A 4 -13.59 -12.61 -14.50
CA SER A 4 -15.02 -12.98 -14.45
C SER A 4 -15.78 -11.74 -13.98
N ASN A 5 -16.69 -11.27 -14.83
CA ASN A 5 -17.49 -10.06 -14.64
C ASN A 5 -18.33 -10.11 -13.35
N ASP A 6 -18.55 -11.29 -12.77
CA ASP A 6 -19.38 -11.52 -11.58
C ASP A 6 -18.84 -10.86 -10.30
N ALA A 7 -17.53 -10.63 -10.21
CA ALA A 7 -16.91 -10.08 -9.00
C ALA A 7 -17.00 -8.54 -8.92
N LEU A 8 -17.18 -7.86 -10.06
CA LEU A 8 -17.42 -6.42 -10.13
C LEU A 8 -18.83 -6.05 -9.65
N TYR A 9 -19.83 -6.91 -9.90
CA TYR A 9 -21.22 -6.64 -9.55
C TYR A 9 -21.59 -6.92 -8.07
N ARG A 10 -20.77 -7.67 -7.32
CA ARG A 10 -21.08 -8.05 -5.91
C ARG A 10 -20.43 -7.18 -4.83
N GLY A 11 -19.71 -6.11 -5.19
CA GLY A 11 -19.00 -5.28 -4.21
C GLY A 11 -17.76 -5.96 -3.60
N ASP A 12 -17.30 -7.08 -4.18
CA ASP A 12 -16.18 -7.90 -3.70
C ASP A 12 -14.81 -7.44 -4.24
N ILE A 13 -14.68 -6.18 -4.68
CA ILE A 13 -13.43 -5.66 -5.28
C ILE A 13 -12.20 -5.89 -4.40
N ASN A 14 -12.35 -5.71 -3.09
CA ASN A 14 -11.27 -5.94 -2.13
C ASN A 14 -10.85 -7.41 -2.14
N ARG A 15 -11.81 -8.34 -2.20
CA ARG A 15 -11.57 -9.80 -2.23
C ARG A 15 -10.71 -10.20 -3.43
N ILE A 16 -10.90 -9.55 -4.58
CA ILE A 16 -10.12 -9.79 -5.79
C ILE A 16 -8.66 -9.37 -5.58
N TRP A 17 -8.43 -8.16 -5.06
CA TRP A 17 -7.09 -7.64 -4.78
C TRP A 17 -6.34 -8.48 -3.74
N TYR A 18 -7.00 -8.88 -2.65
CA TYR A 18 -6.42 -9.78 -1.64
C TYR A 18 -5.98 -11.13 -2.23
N LYS A 19 -6.67 -11.65 -3.25
CA LYS A 19 -6.30 -12.93 -3.87
C LYS A 19 -5.09 -12.79 -4.80
N ASN A 20 -5.08 -11.73 -5.61
CA ASN A 20 -4.12 -11.60 -6.70
C ASN A 20 -2.76 -11.03 -6.27
N TYR A 21 -2.68 -10.34 -5.12
CA TYR A 21 -1.44 -9.67 -4.72
C TYR A 21 -0.27 -10.64 -4.49
N TYR A 22 -0.43 -11.61 -3.56
CA TYR A 22 0.61 -12.61 -3.28
C TYR A 22 0.79 -13.63 -4.41
N LEU A 23 -0.30 -14.03 -5.09
CA LEU A 23 -0.23 -14.93 -6.24
C LEU A 23 0.46 -14.30 -7.45
N GLY A 24 0.19 -13.02 -7.72
CA GLY A 24 0.82 -12.26 -8.80
C GLY A 24 2.32 -12.07 -8.59
N ASN A 25 2.78 -12.17 -7.35
CA ASN A 25 4.19 -12.14 -6.99
C ASN A 25 4.83 -13.54 -6.91
N GLY A 26 4.21 -14.54 -7.54
CA GLY A 26 4.72 -15.91 -7.59
C GLY A 26 4.73 -16.63 -6.25
N ARG A 27 3.86 -16.25 -5.29
CA ARG A 27 3.87 -16.77 -3.90
C ARG A 27 5.22 -16.59 -3.19
N ASN A 28 5.95 -15.53 -3.55
CA ASN A 28 7.18 -15.18 -2.88
C ASN A 28 6.90 -14.24 -1.70
N LEU A 29 7.10 -14.75 -0.48
CA LEU A 29 6.92 -14.00 0.76
C LEU A 29 7.80 -12.74 0.81
N PHE A 30 9.08 -12.90 0.48
CA PHE A 30 10.05 -11.82 0.56
C PHE A 30 9.68 -10.68 -0.38
N SER A 31 9.40 -10.99 -1.65
CA SER A 31 9.01 -9.98 -2.63
C SER A 31 7.71 -9.26 -2.22
N THR A 32 6.77 -9.99 -1.60
CA THR A 32 5.47 -9.41 -1.24
C THR A 32 5.60 -8.47 -0.05
N LEU A 33 6.34 -8.88 0.99
CA LEU A 33 6.66 -8.00 2.11
C LEU A 33 7.50 -6.81 1.67
N TYR A 34 8.49 -7.01 0.79
CA TYR A 34 9.30 -5.94 0.24
C TYR A 34 8.42 -4.90 -0.47
N SER A 35 7.50 -5.33 -1.33
CA SER A 35 6.57 -4.40 -2.00
C SER A 35 5.67 -3.65 -1.01
N ALA A 36 5.20 -4.32 0.06
CA ALA A 36 4.40 -3.69 1.10
C ALA A 36 5.20 -2.64 1.90
N ILE A 37 6.47 -2.93 2.20
CA ILE A 37 7.39 -2.00 2.87
C ILE A 37 7.67 -0.80 1.96
N VAL A 38 8.01 -1.02 0.68
CA VAL A 38 8.26 0.06 -0.28
C VAL A 38 7.05 0.98 -0.38
N VAL A 39 5.84 0.43 -0.46
CA VAL A 39 4.61 1.23 -0.50
C VAL A 39 4.43 2.06 0.78
N LEU A 40 4.68 1.49 1.97
CA LEU A 40 4.62 2.26 3.22
C LEU A 40 5.68 3.37 3.27
N VAL A 41 6.92 3.06 2.88
CA VAL A 41 8.03 4.02 2.91
C VAL A 41 7.79 5.16 1.93
N VAL A 42 7.26 4.89 0.74
CA VAL A 42 7.04 5.92 -0.27
C VAL A 42 5.80 6.76 0.04
N TYR A 43 4.71 6.13 0.52
CA TYR A 43 3.43 6.81 0.65
C TYR A 43 3.10 7.29 2.06
N THR A 44 3.52 6.56 3.09
CA THR A 44 3.11 6.79 4.48
C THR A 44 4.21 7.47 5.30
N PHE A 45 5.46 7.05 5.14
CA PHE A 45 6.57 7.55 5.97
C PHE A 45 6.88 9.04 5.80
N PRO A 46 6.73 9.68 4.63
CA PRO A 46 6.95 11.13 4.51
C PRO A 46 6.00 11.93 5.41
N TRP A 47 4.76 11.47 5.54
CA TRP A 47 3.73 12.11 6.36
C TRP A 47 3.95 11.86 7.85
N ILE A 48 4.23 10.61 8.24
CA ILE A 48 4.56 10.27 9.63
C ILE A 48 5.84 10.97 10.07
N GLY A 49 6.87 10.94 9.22
CA GLY A 49 8.18 11.55 9.48
C GLY A 49 8.08 13.05 9.66
N LEU A 50 7.31 13.75 8.80
CA LEU A 50 7.07 15.18 8.97
C LEU A 50 6.30 15.48 10.27
N GLY A 51 5.23 14.72 10.56
CA GLY A 51 4.46 14.91 11.79
C GLY A 51 5.30 14.69 13.05
N LEU A 52 6.12 13.65 13.07
CA LEU A 52 7.03 13.36 14.17
C LEU A 52 8.11 14.44 14.30
N ALA A 53 8.69 14.89 13.18
CA ALA A 53 9.69 15.96 13.19
C ALA A 53 9.14 17.25 13.79
N ILE A 54 7.91 17.65 13.45
CA ILE A 54 7.26 18.83 14.02
C ILE A 54 7.03 18.68 15.53
N VAL A 55 6.59 17.50 15.98
CA VAL A 55 6.38 17.23 17.41
C VAL A 55 7.70 17.26 18.18
N LEU A 56 8.75 16.65 17.64
CA LEU A 56 10.07 16.64 18.30
C LEU A 56 10.67 18.05 18.35
N GLU A 57 10.59 18.84 17.27
CA GLU A 57 11.09 20.23 17.28
C GLU A 57 10.32 21.16 18.22
N SER A 58 9.10 20.80 18.65
CA SER A 58 8.37 21.55 19.66
C SER A 58 8.90 21.33 21.09
N ASP A 59 9.77 20.35 21.30
CA ASP A 59 10.47 20.12 22.56
C ASP A 59 11.83 20.82 22.55
N GLU A 60 12.07 21.72 23.50
CA GLU A 60 13.34 22.46 23.64
C GLU A 60 14.56 21.54 23.85
N ARG A 61 14.34 20.25 24.18
CA ARG A 61 15.40 19.23 24.30
C ARG A 61 15.76 18.54 22.99
N SER A 62 15.08 18.86 21.90
CA SER A 62 15.34 18.25 20.59
C SER A 62 16.71 18.64 20.06
N ALA A 63 17.57 17.64 19.87
CA ALA A 63 18.86 17.80 19.18
C ALA A 63 18.74 17.66 17.65
N ALA A 64 17.54 17.38 17.13
CA ALA A 64 17.35 17.05 15.71
C ALA A 64 17.41 18.28 14.80
N GLY A 65 17.00 19.45 15.31
CA GLY A 65 16.96 20.71 14.57
C GLY A 65 15.98 20.67 13.40
N VAL A 66 16.00 21.72 12.58
CA VAL A 66 15.07 21.90 11.45
C VAL A 66 15.26 20.90 10.30
N VAL A 67 16.37 20.14 10.27
CA VAL A 67 16.74 19.27 9.13
C VAL A 67 15.67 18.22 8.79
N PRO A 68 15.12 17.43 9.74
CA PRO A 68 14.12 16.41 9.43
C PRO A 68 12.82 17.01 8.90
N VAL A 69 12.47 18.22 9.32
CA VAL A 69 11.30 18.96 8.82
C VAL A 69 11.50 19.30 7.34
N ILE A 70 12.68 19.84 6.98
CA ILE A 70 13.02 20.14 5.57
C ILE A 70 12.98 18.88 4.72
N LEU A 71 13.56 17.77 5.20
CA LEU A 71 13.54 16.50 4.48
C LEU A 71 12.11 15.96 4.30
N GLY A 72 11.27 16.06 5.32
CA GLY A 72 9.86 15.66 5.25
C GLY A 72 9.07 16.48 4.23
N ILE A 73 9.24 17.81 4.24
CA ILE A 73 8.64 18.71 3.25
C ILE A 73 9.12 18.37 1.84
N GLY A 74 10.43 18.13 1.66
CA GLY A 74 11.02 17.75 0.37
C GLY A 74 10.45 16.44 -0.17
N ALA A 75 10.34 15.42 0.67
CA ALA A 75 9.76 14.13 0.30
C ALA A 75 8.28 14.24 -0.11
N ILE A 76 7.46 14.98 0.64
CA ILE A 76 6.04 15.21 0.30
C ILE A 76 5.92 16.02 -0.99
N SER A 77 6.77 17.02 -1.19
CA SER A 77 6.80 17.84 -2.41
C SER A 77 7.10 16.98 -3.64
N MET A 78 8.06 16.06 -3.54
CA MET A 78 8.39 15.12 -4.62
C MET A 78 7.23 14.13 -4.88
N GLN A 79 6.57 13.65 -3.83
CA GLN A 79 5.37 12.82 -3.96
C GLN A 79 4.24 13.56 -4.69
N TYR A 80 4.02 14.83 -4.36
CA TYR A 80 3.02 15.68 -5.01
C TYR A 80 3.36 15.95 -6.47
N TYR A 81 4.63 16.18 -6.78
CA TYR A 81 5.10 16.36 -8.15
C TYR A 81 4.79 15.14 -9.04
N PHE A 82 5.06 13.92 -8.58
CA PHE A 82 4.69 12.71 -9.32
C PHE A 82 3.18 12.55 -9.48
N ARG A 83 2.41 12.91 -8.45
CA ARG A 83 0.94 12.91 -8.55
C ARG A 83 0.44 13.91 -9.59
N LEU A 84 1.04 15.09 -9.68
CA LEU A 84 0.68 16.10 -10.66
C LEU A 84 0.92 15.60 -12.09
N GLN A 85 2.08 14.99 -12.35
CA GLN A 85 2.36 14.38 -13.66
C GLN A 85 1.37 13.27 -14.01
N THR A 86 1.02 12.44 -13.03
CA THR A 86 0.05 11.35 -13.20
C THR A 86 -1.34 11.92 -13.48
N ALA A 87 -1.75 12.96 -12.76
CA ALA A 87 -3.04 13.62 -12.96
C ALA A 87 -3.17 14.24 -14.36
N GLN A 88 -2.10 14.83 -14.89
CA GLN A 88 -2.07 15.38 -16.25
C GLN A 88 -2.22 14.29 -17.31
N ARG A 89 -1.65 13.09 -17.09
CA ARG A 89 -1.73 11.97 -18.04
C ARG A 89 -3.06 11.22 -17.96
N PHE A 90 -3.56 10.98 -16.75
CA PHE A 90 -4.71 10.11 -16.50
C PHE A 90 -5.98 10.85 -16.09
N HIS A 91 -5.99 12.19 -16.19
CA HIS A 91 -7.13 13.07 -15.87
C HIS A 91 -7.72 12.83 -14.46
N GLN A 92 -6.85 12.54 -13.49
CA GLN A 92 -7.28 12.22 -12.12
C GLN A 92 -7.39 13.49 -11.25
N PRO A 93 -8.46 13.62 -10.43
CA PRO A 93 -8.63 14.78 -9.56
C PRO A 93 -7.62 14.79 -8.41
N LEU A 94 -6.94 15.93 -8.22
CA LEU A 94 -5.92 16.13 -7.17
C LEU A 94 -6.49 16.43 -5.78
N ARG A 95 -7.81 16.57 -5.64
CA ARG A 95 -8.49 16.98 -4.40
C ARG A 95 -8.14 16.10 -3.19
N TYR A 96 -7.88 14.82 -3.41
CA TYR A 96 -7.58 13.83 -2.36
C TYR A 96 -6.10 13.42 -2.35
N ALA A 97 -5.20 14.21 -2.94
CA ALA A 97 -3.77 13.89 -2.99
C ALA A 97 -3.13 13.80 -1.58
N TRP A 98 -3.64 14.55 -0.60
CA TRP A 98 -3.20 14.50 0.79
C TRP A 98 -3.54 13.17 1.49
N LEU A 99 -4.50 12.38 0.98
CA LEU A 99 -4.83 11.03 1.50
C LEU A 99 -3.87 9.94 1.01
N SER A 100 -2.74 10.33 0.41
CA SER A 100 -1.74 9.37 -0.10
C SER A 100 -1.20 8.45 0.99
N TRP A 101 -1.00 8.95 2.21
CA TRP A 101 -0.57 8.13 3.35
C TRP A 101 -1.57 7.01 3.69
N LEU A 102 -2.87 7.28 3.58
CA LEU A 102 -3.92 6.29 3.83
C LEU A 102 -3.87 5.18 2.77
N SER A 103 -3.62 5.53 1.51
CA SER A 103 -3.49 4.55 0.44
C SER A 103 -2.30 3.59 0.66
N GLY A 104 -1.18 4.08 1.19
CA GLY A 104 -0.03 3.25 1.53
C GLY A 104 -0.37 2.22 2.60
N ILE A 105 -1.05 2.63 3.67
CA ILE A 105 -1.50 1.73 4.74
C ILE A 105 -2.47 0.69 4.20
N LEU A 106 -3.47 1.11 3.41
CA LEU A 106 -4.47 0.20 2.86
C LEU A 106 -3.83 -0.84 1.94
N VAL A 107 -2.99 -0.45 0.99
CA VAL A 107 -2.34 -1.38 0.05
C VAL A 107 -1.43 -2.35 0.78
N SER A 108 -0.66 -1.89 1.76
CA SER A 108 0.21 -2.77 2.54
C SER A 108 -0.58 -3.72 3.45
N SER A 109 -1.75 -3.29 3.97
CA SER A 109 -2.67 -4.20 4.66
C SER A 109 -3.23 -5.28 3.73
N ILE A 110 -3.46 -4.94 2.45
CA ILE A 110 -3.90 -5.90 1.43
C ILE A 110 -2.80 -6.94 1.18
N ALA A 111 -1.55 -6.51 1.03
CA ALA A 111 -0.40 -7.39 0.82
C ALA A 111 -0.21 -8.39 1.99
N VAL A 112 -0.24 -7.90 3.22
CA VAL A 112 -0.12 -8.74 4.43
C VAL A 112 -1.31 -9.70 4.56
N GLY A 113 -2.53 -9.20 4.38
CA GLY A 113 -3.72 -10.05 4.44
C GLY A 113 -3.78 -11.06 3.29
N SER A 114 -3.16 -10.76 2.14
CA SER A 114 -3.02 -11.68 1.01
C SER A 114 -2.19 -12.89 1.42
N ILE A 115 -0.99 -12.66 1.99
CA ILE A 115 -0.08 -13.70 2.49
C ILE A 115 -0.80 -14.62 3.49
N ILE A 116 -1.41 -14.04 4.52
CA ILE A 116 -2.08 -14.81 5.59
C ILE A 116 -3.16 -15.69 4.99
N LYS A 117 -4.03 -15.12 4.13
CA LYS A 117 -5.16 -15.87 3.54
C LYS A 117 -4.70 -16.98 2.59
N THR A 118 -3.62 -16.78 1.84
CA THR A 118 -3.10 -17.80 0.93
C THR A 118 -2.39 -18.94 1.64
N GLU A 119 -1.66 -18.67 2.73
CA GLU A 119 -0.90 -19.70 3.45
C GLU A 119 -1.78 -20.48 4.45
N THR A 120 -2.67 -19.79 5.18
CA THR A 120 -3.58 -20.44 6.14
C THR A 120 -4.75 -21.14 5.45
N GLY A 121 -5.06 -20.79 4.20
CA GLY A 121 -6.28 -21.23 3.52
C GLY A 121 -7.56 -20.69 4.19
N TRP A 122 -7.43 -19.73 5.11
CA TRP A 122 -8.55 -19.22 5.89
C TRP A 122 -9.46 -18.35 5.01
N GLY A 123 -10.66 -18.88 4.76
CA GLY A 123 -11.78 -18.09 4.28
C GLY A 123 -11.98 -18.01 2.76
N TRP A 124 -11.34 -18.86 1.94
CA TRP A 124 -11.83 -19.06 0.55
C TRP A 124 -11.36 -20.33 -0.19
N THR A 125 -12.34 -21.10 -0.67
CA THR A 125 -12.22 -22.12 -1.70
C THR A 125 -12.97 -21.64 -2.94
N TRP A 126 -12.36 -21.64 -4.12
CA TRP A 126 -13.09 -21.37 -5.37
C TRP A 126 -13.89 -22.63 -5.72
N ARG A 127 -15.24 -22.57 -5.67
CA ARG A 127 -16.13 -23.75 -5.84
C ARG A 127 -15.69 -24.97 -5.02
N GLY A 128 -15.29 -24.78 -3.76
CA GLY A 128 -14.88 -25.90 -2.90
C GLY A 128 -13.47 -26.46 -3.19
N ARG A 129 -12.70 -25.88 -4.12
CA ARG A 129 -11.32 -26.32 -4.36
C ARG A 129 -10.34 -25.66 -3.38
N PRO A 130 -9.52 -26.45 -2.65
CA PRO A 130 -8.46 -25.90 -1.82
C PRO A 130 -7.40 -25.22 -2.68
N LEU A 131 -6.86 -24.10 -2.21
CA LEU A 131 -5.73 -23.40 -2.85
C LEU A 131 -4.39 -24.14 -2.68
N LYS A 132 -4.37 -25.23 -1.91
CA LYS A 132 -3.29 -26.22 -1.96
C LYS A 132 -3.43 -27.00 -3.28
N VAL A 133 -2.55 -26.71 -4.23
CA VAL A 133 -2.19 -27.73 -5.23
C VAL A 133 -1.52 -28.84 -4.43
N GLN A 134 -2.14 -30.02 -4.41
CA GLN A 134 -1.49 -31.22 -3.89
C GLN A 134 -0.15 -31.34 -4.60
N ALA A 135 0.94 -31.41 -3.84
CA ALA A 135 2.23 -31.79 -4.40
C ALA A 135 2.02 -33.14 -5.11
N GLN A 136 2.18 -33.15 -6.42
CA GLN A 136 2.42 -34.37 -7.19
C GLN A 136 3.91 -34.67 -7.10
#